data_AF-A0A1A2N4Y6-F1
#
_entry.id   AF-A0A1A2N4Y6-F1
#
_cell.length_a   1.000
_cell.length_b   1.000
_cell.length_c   1.000
_cell.angle_alpha   90.00
_cell.angle_beta   90.00
_cell.angle_gamma   90.00
#
_symmetry.space_group_name_H-M   'P 1'
#
loop_
_entity.id
_entity.type
_entity.pdbx_description
1 polymer ?
#
loop_
_entity_poly.entity_id
_entity_poly.type
_entity_poly.pdbx_seq_one_letter_code
_entity_poly.pdbx_strand_id
1 'polypeptide(L)'
;MDAVAAEEQTTKPRVRRRASRAAGPAKSEEAKAAPVSVEVPAGSKSPAKLAKPGKALKPPPRRQPNRRLVAWISFAAAVLAVGALAGCVALLRVQQRHAHAAEARDQRFVDTARQTVVNMFSYKQDNIDESVNRFVDGTSGPLRGMLGANNNVENLKAIFRTTNATSEAVVNGAALEGIDTVADNASVLVSVRVTVADIDGVNKPSMPYRLRVIVHEDETGRMTGYDIKYPNGGN
;
A
#
# COMPACT_ATOMS: atom_id res chain seq x y z
N MET A 1 42.68 -27.20 20.65
CA MET A 1 41.82 -28.37 20.89
C MET A 1 40.57 -27.78 21.52
N ASP A 2 39.48 -27.43 20.84
CA ASP A 2 38.84 -27.78 19.56
C ASP A 2 38.03 -26.52 19.15
N ALA A 3 38.04 -25.96 17.95
CA ALA A 3 37.59 -26.42 16.63
C ALA A 3 36.05 -26.34 16.44
N VAL A 4 35.66 -25.47 15.46
CA VAL A 4 34.48 -25.57 14.55
C VAL A 4 33.12 -25.06 15.10
N ALA A 5 32.27 -24.27 14.43
CA ALA A 5 32.22 -23.66 13.09
C ALA A 5 31.33 -22.39 13.12
N ALA A 6 31.71 -21.39 12.34
CA ALA A 6 30.83 -20.33 11.88
C ALA A 6 29.97 -20.86 10.73
N GLU A 7 28.64 -20.72 10.81
CA GLU A 7 27.74 -21.01 9.69
C GLU A 7 27.79 -19.87 8.68
N GLU A 8 28.55 -20.12 7.62
CA GLU A 8 28.70 -19.31 6.43
C GLU A 8 27.42 -19.45 5.58
N GLN A 9 26.57 -18.42 5.56
CA GLN A 9 25.41 -18.36 4.67
C GLN A 9 25.87 -18.10 3.23
N THR A 10 26.24 -19.17 2.52
CA THR A 10 26.60 -19.10 1.10
C THR A 10 25.34 -18.89 0.25
N THR A 11 25.25 -17.70 -0.34
CA THR A 11 24.23 -17.26 -1.28
C THR A 11 24.38 -18.05 -2.59
N LYS A 12 23.42 -18.91 -2.92
CA LYS A 12 23.44 -19.69 -4.18
C LYS A 12 23.24 -18.74 -5.38
N PRO A 13 24.16 -18.71 -6.38
CA PRO A 13 23.96 -17.89 -7.56
C PRO A 13 22.90 -18.52 -8.47
N ARG A 14 21.87 -17.74 -8.81
CA ARG A 14 20.78 -18.13 -9.70
C ARG A 14 21.30 -18.24 -11.13
N VAL A 15 21.40 -19.49 -11.62
CA VAL A 15 21.83 -19.83 -12.98
C VAL A 15 20.88 -19.23 -14.03
N ARG A 16 21.37 -18.26 -14.81
CA ARG A 16 20.67 -17.72 -15.99
C ARG A 16 20.71 -18.75 -17.12
N ARG A 17 19.59 -19.44 -17.36
CA ARG A 17 19.42 -20.35 -18.49
C ARG A 17 19.33 -19.53 -19.79
N ARG A 18 20.42 -19.48 -20.57
CA ARG A 18 20.43 -18.93 -21.94
C ARG A 18 20.28 -20.07 -22.97
N ALA A 19 19.42 -19.75 -23.94
CA ALA A 19 19.34 -20.19 -25.34
C ALA A 19 19.07 -21.68 -25.67
N SER A 20 18.02 -21.88 -26.47
CA SER A 20 18.14 -22.46 -27.81
C SER A 20 16.79 -22.38 -28.54
N ARG A 21 16.76 -21.66 -29.67
CA ARG A 21 15.70 -21.79 -30.68
C ARG A 21 16.06 -23.00 -31.54
N ALA A 22 15.14 -23.91 -31.76
CA ALA A 22 15.28 -24.89 -32.84
C ALA A 22 14.95 -24.19 -34.17
N ALA A 23 15.93 -24.15 -35.08
CA ALA A 23 15.69 -23.96 -36.50
C ALA A 23 14.90 -25.17 -37.01
N GLY A 24 13.84 -24.95 -37.77
CA GLY A 24 12.93 -26.01 -38.22
C GLY A 24 13.54 -26.92 -39.28
N PRO A 25 12.71 -27.80 -39.88
CA PRO A 25 12.95 -28.23 -41.25
C PRO A 25 11.84 -27.71 -42.17
N ALA A 26 12.23 -26.83 -43.09
CA ALA A 26 11.55 -26.69 -44.36
C ALA A 26 11.88 -27.94 -45.19
N LYS A 27 10.89 -28.79 -45.45
CA LYS A 27 11.02 -29.87 -46.43
C LYS A 27 10.04 -29.61 -47.57
N SER A 28 10.51 -28.83 -48.52
CA SER A 28 10.05 -28.83 -49.90
C SER A 28 10.52 -30.12 -50.53
N GLU A 29 9.60 -31.07 -50.73
CA GLU A 29 9.88 -32.30 -51.47
C GLU A 29 9.29 -32.12 -52.87
N GLU A 30 10.16 -31.66 -53.77
CA GLU A 30 9.98 -31.72 -55.22
C GLU A 30 9.81 -33.19 -55.63
N ALA A 31 8.58 -33.56 -56.02
CA ALA A 31 8.33 -34.84 -56.67
C ALA A 31 8.85 -34.74 -58.12
N LYS A 32 10.10 -35.18 -58.30
CA LYS A 32 10.72 -35.42 -59.61
C LYS A 32 9.98 -36.57 -60.31
N ALA A 33 9.43 -36.25 -61.47
CA ALA A 33 8.86 -37.19 -62.42
C ALA A 33 9.89 -38.21 -62.91
N ALA A 34 9.55 -39.48 -62.85
CA ALA A 34 10.19 -40.54 -63.63
C ALA A 34 9.24 -40.93 -64.78
N PRO A 35 9.75 -41.08 -66.02
CA PRO A 35 8.94 -41.31 -67.20
C PRO A 35 8.58 -42.80 -67.29
N VAL A 36 7.28 -43.11 -67.33
CA VAL A 36 6.81 -44.41 -67.79
C VAL A 36 6.13 -44.19 -69.14
N SER A 37 6.87 -44.51 -70.20
CA SER A 37 6.31 -44.69 -71.54
C SER A 37 5.44 -45.94 -71.51
N VAL A 38 4.17 -45.80 -71.89
CA VAL A 38 3.35 -46.92 -72.33
C VAL A 38 2.87 -46.60 -73.73
N GLU A 39 3.15 -47.58 -74.58
CA GLU A 39 2.93 -47.63 -76.01
C GLU A 39 1.50 -47.25 -76.42
N VAL A 40 1.44 -46.51 -77.52
CA VAL A 40 0.24 -46.25 -78.30
C VAL A 40 -0.06 -47.49 -79.15
N PRO A 41 -1.25 -48.10 -79.09
CA PRO A 41 -1.84 -48.70 -80.26
C PRO A 41 -2.77 -47.68 -80.92
N ALA A 42 -2.45 -47.38 -82.18
CA ALA A 42 -3.29 -46.62 -83.07
C ALA A 42 -4.65 -47.31 -83.24
N GLY A 43 -5.73 -46.58 -82.96
CA GLY A 43 -7.11 -47.06 -83.12
C GLY A 43 -8.05 -45.94 -83.52
N SER A 44 -8.30 -45.84 -84.83
CA SER A 44 -9.40 -45.17 -85.54
C SER A 44 -9.83 -43.76 -85.11
N LYS A 45 -9.50 -42.81 -85.98
CA LYS A 45 -10.13 -41.48 -86.06
C LYS A 45 -11.64 -41.60 -86.26
N SER A 46 -12.41 -40.94 -85.40
CA SER A 46 -13.80 -40.54 -85.67
C SER A 46 -13.94 -39.06 -85.30
N PRO A 47 -14.38 -38.17 -86.22
CA PRO A 47 -14.26 -36.74 -86.00
C PRO A 47 -15.40 -36.25 -85.09
N ALA A 48 -15.10 -36.06 -83.81
CA ALA A 48 -16.01 -35.36 -82.91
C ALA A 48 -15.92 -33.84 -83.19
N LYS A 49 -16.98 -33.37 -83.87
CA LYS A 49 -17.39 -32.00 -84.16
C LYS A 49 -16.85 -30.95 -83.17
N LEU A 50 -16.17 -29.94 -83.72
CA LEU A 50 -15.71 -28.71 -83.04
C LEU A 50 -16.90 -28.05 -82.31
N ALA A 51 -16.90 -28.05 -80.98
CA ALA A 51 -17.84 -27.27 -80.17
C ALA A 51 -17.26 -25.86 -79.96
N LYS A 52 -18.06 -24.85 -80.31
CA LYS A 52 -17.77 -23.41 -80.16
C LYS A 52 -17.49 -23.05 -78.69
N PRO A 53 -16.64 -22.05 -78.39
CA PRO A 53 -16.27 -21.72 -77.02
C PRO A 53 -17.50 -21.20 -76.25
N GLY A 54 -17.89 -21.92 -75.21
CA GLY A 54 -18.92 -21.48 -74.28
C GLY A 54 -18.45 -20.27 -73.47
N LYS A 55 -19.35 -19.31 -73.28
CA LYS A 55 -19.17 -18.06 -72.52
C LYS A 55 -18.38 -18.27 -71.23
N ALA A 56 -17.40 -17.40 -70.98
CA ALA A 56 -16.69 -17.30 -69.71
C ALA A 56 -17.69 -17.23 -68.54
N LEU A 57 -17.57 -18.17 -67.62
CA LEU A 57 -18.33 -18.19 -66.37
C LEU A 57 -17.96 -16.93 -65.56
N LYS A 58 -18.91 -16.02 -65.38
CA LYS A 58 -18.76 -14.88 -64.48
C LYS A 58 -18.51 -15.40 -63.05
N PRO A 59 -17.55 -14.83 -62.29
CA PRO A 59 -17.37 -15.18 -60.88
C PRO A 59 -18.67 -14.96 -60.11
N PRO A 60 -19.01 -15.84 -59.15
CA PRO A 60 -20.24 -15.70 -58.37
C PRO A 60 -20.25 -14.35 -57.61
N PRO A 61 -21.43 -13.73 -57.43
CA PRO A 61 -21.53 -12.45 -56.74
C PRO A 61 -21.00 -12.59 -55.31
N ARG A 62 -19.95 -11.82 -54.99
CA ARG A 62 -19.41 -11.75 -53.63
C ARG A 62 -20.50 -11.24 -52.69
N ARG A 63 -20.88 -12.07 -51.72
CA ARG A 63 -21.86 -11.76 -50.67
C ARG A 63 -21.37 -10.51 -49.92
N GLN A 64 -22.18 -9.46 -49.90
CA GLN A 64 -21.80 -8.23 -49.19
C GLN A 64 -21.68 -8.54 -47.69
N PRO A 65 -20.60 -8.10 -47.01
CA PRO A 65 -20.47 -8.30 -45.58
C PRO A 65 -21.59 -7.55 -44.85
N ASN A 66 -22.21 -8.20 -43.84
CA ASN A 66 -23.27 -7.61 -43.02
C ASN A 66 -22.70 -6.55 -42.05
N ARG A 67 -22.15 -5.45 -42.58
CA ARG A 67 -21.43 -4.41 -41.83
C ARG A 67 -22.28 -3.80 -40.72
N ARG A 68 -23.59 -3.66 -40.93
CA ARG A 68 -24.53 -3.14 -39.92
C ARG A 68 -24.65 -4.08 -38.71
N LEU A 69 -24.75 -5.39 -38.95
CA LEU A 69 -24.89 -6.38 -37.88
C LEU A 69 -23.59 -6.47 -37.06
N VAL A 70 -22.43 -6.44 -37.73
CA VAL A 70 -21.12 -6.35 -37.06
C VAL A 70 -21.00 -5.05 -36.26
N ALA A 71 -21.46 -3.91 -36.79
CA ALA A 71 -21.44 -2.64 -36.07
C ALA A 71 -22.30 -2.69 -34.79
N TRP A 72 -23.52 -3.24 -34.86
CA TRP A 72 -24.38 -3.40 -33.69
C TRP A 72 -23.80 -4.35 -32.63
N ILE A 73 -23.23 -5.49 -33.04
CA ILE A 73 -22.56 -6.40 -32.11
C ILE A 73 -21.34 -5.72 -31.47
N SER A 74 -20.53 -5.02 -32.25
CA SER A 74 -19.35 -4.30 -31.74
C SER A 74 -19.74 -3.20 -30.75
N PHE A 75 -20.85 -2.51 -31.01
CA PHE A 75 -21.38 -1.49 -30.13
C PHE A 75 -21.90 -2.10 -28.82
N ALA A 76 -22.68 -3.19 -28.91
CA ALA A 76 -23.16 -3.91 -27.73
C ALA A 76 -21.99 -4.46 -26.89
N ALA A 77 -20.99 -5.05 -27.53
CA ALA A 77 -19.77 -5.51 -26.86
C ALA A 77 -19.00 -4.36 -26.20
N ALA A 78 -18.90 -3.19 -26.86
CA ALA A 78 -18.27 -2.00 -26.29
C ALA A 78 -19.03 -1.49 -25.06
N VAL A 79 -20.37 -1.42 -25.11
CA VAL A 79 -21.20 -1.01 -23.96
C VAL A 79 -21.05 -1.99 -22.80
N LEU A 80 -21.06 -3.30 -23.06
CA LEU A 80 -20.81 -4.32 -22.02
C LEU A 80 -19.40 -4.19 -21.43
N ALA A 81 -18.38 -3.96 -22.26
CA ALA A 81 -17.01 -3.75 -21.80
C ALA A 81 -16.89 -2.50 -20.93
N VAL A 82 -17.52 -1.38 -21.33
CA VAL A 82 -17.56 -0.15 -20.52
C VAL A 82 -18.31 -0.36 -19.21
N GLY A 83 -19.44 -1.07 -19.23
CA GLY A 83 -20.19 -1.42 -18.01
C GLY A 83 -19.37 -2.28 -17.05
N ALA A 84 -18.66 -3.29 -17.57
CA ALA A 84 -17.76 -4.12 -16.78
C ALA A 84 -16.60 -3.31 -16.18
N LEU A 85 -15.98 -2.42 -16.97
CA LEU A 85 -14.92 -1.53 -16.49
C LEU A 85 -15.43 -0.56 -15.41
N ALA A 86 -16.60 0.05 -15.62
CA ALA A 86 -17.21 0.95 -14.65
C ALA A 86 -17.53 0.22 -13.33
N GLY A 87 -18.07 -1.01 -13.41
CA GLY A 87 -18.29 -1.86 -12.25
C GLY A 87 -16.99 -2.19 -11.50
N CYS A 88 -15.93 -2.55 -12.23
CA CYS A 88 -14.62 -2.82 -11.64
C CYS A 88 -14.05 -1.58 -10.93
N VAL A 89 -14.10 -0.41 -11.57
CA VAL A 89 -13.64 0.86 -10.98
C VAL A 89 -14.46 1.21 -9.72
N ALA A 90 -15.78 1.00 -9.73
CA ALA A 90 -16.63 1.23 -8.57
C ALA A 90 -16.24 0.34 -7.39
N LEU A 91 -15.99 -0.96 -7.64
CA LEU A 91 -15.56 -1.89 -6.60
C LEU A 91 -14.19 -1.51 -6.02
N LEU A 92 -13.21 -1.20 -6.88
CA LEU A 92 -11.90 -0.73 -6.44
C LEU A 92 -11.99 0.54 -5.60
N ARG A 93 -12.87 1.47 -5.98
CA ARG A 93 -13.08 2.71 -5.23
C ARG A 93 -13.65 2.45 -3.83
N VAL A 94 -14.56 1.49 -3.69
CA VAL A 94 -15.10 1.10 -2.38
C VAL A 94 -14.00 0.47 -1.51
N GLN A 95 -13.23 -0.46 -2.08
CA GLN A 95 -12.11 -1.08 -1.36
C GLN A 95 -11.06 -0.05 -0.91
N GLN A 96 -10.71 0.88 -1.79
CA GLN A 96 -9.79 1.99 -1.46
C GLN A 96 -10.33 2.84 -0.31
N ARG A 97 -11.63 3.16 -0.29
CA ARG A 97 -12.22 3.93 0.81
C ARG A 97 -12.12 3.22 2.15
N HIS A 98 -12.34 1.91 2.19
CA HIS A 98 -12.19 1.13 3.42
C HIS A 98 -10.73 1.08 3.88
N ALA A 99 -9.79 0.87 2.96
CA ALA A 99 -8.36 0.89 3.28
C ALA A 99 -7.92 2.26 3.80
N HIS A 100 -8.33 3.35 3.14
CA HIS A 100 -8.03 4.71 3.59
C HIS A 100 -8.69 5.07 4.92
N ALA A 101 -9.89 4.55 5.20
CA ALA A 101 -10.54 4.77 6.50
C ALA A 101 -9.76 4.11 7.65
N ALA A 102 -9.26 2.89 7.44
CA ALA A 102 -8.42 2.20 8.42
C ALA A 102 -7.09 2.94 8.62
N GLU A 103 -6.40 3.28 7.52
CA GLU A 103 -5.14 4.03 7.59
C GLU A 103 -5.31 5.40 8.26
N ALA A 104 -6.40 6.11 7.97
CA ALA A 104 -6.70 7.39 8.60
C ALA A 104 -6.97 7.23 10.11
N ARG A 105 -7.57 6.13 10.55
CA ARG A 105 -7.75 5.82 11.98
C ARG A 105 -6.41 5.55 12.66
N ASP A 106 -5.56 4.74 12.04
CA ASP A 106 -4.21 4.43 12.53
C ASP A 106 -3.35 5.69 12.67
N GLN A 107 -3.41 6.58 11.67
CA GLN A 107 -2.72 7.87 11.71
C GLN A 107 -3.21 8.77 12.84
N ARG A 108 -4.53 8.80 13.10
CA ARG A 108 -5.08 9.57 14.23
C ARG A 108 -4.57 9.06 15.57
N PHE A 109 -4.44 7.75 15.77
CA PHE A 109 -3.83 7.21 16.99
C PHE A 109 -2.39 7.71 17.17
N VAL A 110 -1.61 7.67 16.09
CA VAL A 110 -0.22 8.16 16.11
C VAL A 110 -0.18 9.66 16.40
N ASP A 111 -1.03 10.46 15.76
CA ASP A 111 -1.06 11.91 15.94
C ASP A 111 -1.54 12.31 17.34
N THR A 112 -2.54 11.63 17.89
CA THR A 112 -2.95 11.82 19.28
C THR A 112 -1.82 11.49 20.23
N ALA A 113 -1.11 10.37 20.06
CA ALA A 113 0.03 10.02 20.89
C ALA A 113 1.15 11.09 20.82
N ARG A 114 1.46 11.58 19.61
CA ARG A 114 2.41 12.69 19.42
C ARG A 114 1.97 13.92 20.19
N GLN A 115 0.71 14.31 20.03
CA GLN A 115 0.16 15.50 20.68
C GLN A 115 0.17 15.36 22.21
N THR A 116 -0.20 14.20 22.75
CA THR A 116 -0.14 13.95 24.20
C THR A 116 1.28 14.10 24.73
N VAL A 117 2.29 13.54 24.03
CA VAL A 117 3.71 13.67 24.43
C VAL A 117 4.20 15.11 24.33
N VAL A 118 3.83 15.83 23.26
CA VAL A 118 4.16 17.25 23.12
C VAL A 118 3.52 18.07 24.23
N ASN A 119 2.24 17.85 24.53
CA ASN A 119 1.53 18.53 25.62
C ASN A 119 2.15 18.23 26.99
N MET A 120 2.66 17.01 27.21
CA MET A 120 3.26 16.61 28.47
C MET A 120 4.62 17.28 28.73
N PHE A 121 5.45 17.42 27.69
CA PHE A 121 6.81 17.95 27.82
C PHE A 121 6.95 19.42 27.43
N SER A 122 5.93 20.04 26.84
CA SER A 122 5.97 21.43 26.40
C SER A 122 5.17 22.32 27.34
N TYR A 123 5.82 23.30 27.93
CA TYR A 123 5.18 24.30 28.76
C TYR A 123 5.96 25.61 28.73
N LYS A 124 5.24 26.72 28.91
CA LYS A 124 5.82 28.05 29.04
C LYS A 124 5.41 28.68 30.36
N GLN A 125 6.21 29.62 30.87
CA GLN A 125 5.95 30.27 32.16
C GLN A 125 4.70 31.15 32.16
N ASP A 126 4.46 31.83 31.04
CA ASP A 126 3.33 32.73 30.86
C ASP A 126 1.97 32.00 30.83
N ASN A 127 1.95 30.70 30.51
CA ASN A 127 0.72 29.94 30.34
C ASN A 127 0.74 28.55 31.01
N ILE A 128 1.41 28.41 32.16
CA ILE A 128 1.50 27.13 32.88
C ILE A 128 0.13 26.49 33.10
N ASP A 129 -0.86 27.27 33.55
CA ASP A 129 -2.17 26.74 33.86
C ASP A 129 -2.84 26.13 32.63
N GLU A 130 -2.75 26.81 31.50
CA GLU A 130 -3.25 26.33 30.22
C GLU A 130 -2.47 25.10 29.73
N SER A 131 -1.15 25.11 29.86
CA SER A 131 -0.29 24.01 29.40
C SER A 131 -0.54 22.73 30.18
N VAL A 132 -0.62 22.82 31.51
CA VAL A 132 -0.94 21.68 32.36
C VAL A 132 -2.37 21.20 32.11
N ASN A 133 -3.35 22.11 32.03
CA ASN A 133 -4.74 21.72 31.75
C ASN A 133 -4.86 21.04 30.37
N ARG A 134 -4.19 21.55 29.33
CA ARG A 134 -4.17 20.92 27.99
C ARG A 134 -3.62 19.51 28.01
N PHE A 135 -2.55 19.27 28.77
CA PHE A 135 -2.02 17.92 28.96
C PHE A 135 -3.05 17.05 29.66
N VAL A 136 -3.55 17.48 30.81
CA VAL A 136 -4.47 16.71 31.64
C VAL A 136 -5.77 16.42 30.86
N ASP A 137 -6.36 17.39 30.16
CA ASP A 137 -7.60 17.28 29.36
C ASP A 137 -7.44 16.43 28.09
N GLY A 138 -6.20 16.23 27.65
CA GLY A 138 -5.85 15.27 26.60
C GLY A 138 -5.73 13.82 27.09
N THR A 139 -5.89 13.57 28.40
CA THR A 139 -5.77 12.23 29.01
C THR A 139 -7.10 11.68 29.50
N SER A 140 -7.19 10.36 29.59
CA SER A 140 -8.32 9.62 30.14
C SER A 140 -7.84 8.43 30.98
N GLY A 141 -8.77 7.63 31.49
CA GLY A 141 -8.45 6.37 32.14
C GLY A 141 -7.52 6.48 33.37
N PRO A 142 -6.65 5.49 33.60
CA PRO A 142 -5.70 5.47 34.72
C PRO A 142 -4.78 6.68 34.74
N LEU A 143 -4.31 7.16 33.58
CA LEU A 143 -3.44 8.34 33.50
C LEU A 143 -4.14 9.60 34.02
N ARG A 144 -5.38 9.85 33.57
CA ARG A 144 -6.19 10.97 34.09
C ARG A 144 -6.45 10.81 35.58
N GLY A 145 -6.72 9.59 36.05
CA GLY A 145 -6.91 9.29 37.46
C GLY A 145 -5.69 9.63 38.32
N MET A 146 -4.49 9.25 37.88
CA MET A 146 -3.23 9.59 38.57
C MET A 146 -2.97 11.09 38.59
N LEU A 147 -3.24 11.79 37.49
CA LEU A 147 -3.06 13.25 37.40
C LEU A 147 -4.07 14.01 38.26
N GLY A 148 -5.31 13.51 38.37
CA GLY A 148 -6.36 14.14 39.18
C GLY A 148 -6.29 13.80 40.67
N ALA A 149 -5.55 12.76 41.06
CA ALA A 149 -5.43 12.37 42.47
C ALA A 149 -4.66 13.43 43.29
N ASN A 150 -5.07 13.63 44.55
CA ASN A 150 -4.31 14.39 45.56
C ASN A 150 -3.83 15.79 45.14
N ASN A 151 -4.63 16.52 44.34
CA ASN A 151 -4.23 17.83 43.79
C ASN A 151 -2.90 17.80 43.02
N ASN A 152 -2.59 16.68 42.36
CA ASN A 152 -1.38 16.54 41.56
C ASN A 152 -1.30 17.59 40.44
N VAL A 153 -2.45 17.99 39.86
CA VAL A 153 -2.50 19.07 38.87
C VAL A 153 -1.96 20.38 39.44
N GLU A 154 -2.41 20.78 40.63
CA GLU A 154 -1.97 22.00 41.31
C GLU A 154 -0.49 21.90 41.69
N ASN A 155 -0.04 20.73 42.16
CA ASN A 155 1.36 20.47 42.48
C ASN A 155 2.27 20.59 41.24
N LEU A 156 1.84 20.05 40.09
CA LEU A 156 2.56 20.19 38.82
C LEU A 156 2.68 21.66 38.41
N LYS A 157 1.59 22.43 38.50
CA LYS A 157 1.61 23.88 38.25
C LYS A 157 2.59 24.59 39.16
N ALA A 158 2.61 24.25 40.45
CA ALA A 158 3.53 24.83 41.42
C ALA A 158 5.00 24.52 41.09
N ILE A 159 5.33 23.26 40.79
CA ILE A 159 6.70 22.84 40.41
C ILE A 159 7.17 23.57 39.15
N PHE A 160 6.32 23.69 38.13
CA PHE A 160 6.68 24.40 36.92
C PHE A 160 6.90 25.90 37.17
N ARG A 161 6.07 26.54 38.02
CA ARG A 161 6.26 27.96 38.39
C ARG A 161 7.56 28.18 39.16
N THR A 162 7.93 27.29 40.07
CA THR A 162 9.16 27.45 40.88
C THR A 162 10.44 27.21 40.08
N THR A 163 10.36 26.35 39.05
CA THR A 163 11.53 26.03 38.21
C THR A 163 11.95 27.19 37.31
N ASN A 164 11.06 28.16 37.03
CA ASN A 164 11.32 29.33 36.17
C ASN A 164 11.91 29.00 34.77
N ALA A 165 11.69 27.78 34.29
CA ALA A 165 12.13 27.35 32.98
C ALA A 165 10.96 27.21 32.01
N THR A 166 11.25 27.20 30.73
CA THR A 166 10.32 26.76 29.67
C THR A 166 10.85 25.48 29.06
N SER A 167 9.95 24.63 28.56
CA SER A 167 10.33 23.36 27.94
C SER A 167 9.63 23.21 26.60
N GLU A 168 10.34 22.73 25.61
CA GLU A 168 9.83 22.45 24.27
C GLU A 168 10.18 21.01 23.87
N ALA A 169 9.18 20.31 23.35
CA ALA A 169 9.29 18.93 22.94
C ALA A 169 9.16 18.80 21.42
N VAL A 170 10.15 18.18 20.79
CA VAL A 170 10.15 17.88 19.36
C VAL A 170 10.09 16.38 19.15
N VAL A 171 9.05 15.91 18.48
CA VAL A 171 8.90 14.49 18.13
C VAL A 171 9.76 14.18 16.91
N ASN A 172 10.72 13.26 17.07
CA ASN A 172 11.57 12.81 15.97
C ASN A 172 10.88 11.71 15.13
N GLY A 173 10.04 10.91 15.78
CA GLY A 173 9.32 9.83 15.13
C GLY A 173 8.25 9.26 16.04
N ALA A 174 7.18 8.77 15.43
CA ALA A 174 6.19 7.97 16.13
C ALA A 174 5.67 6.87 15.20
N ALA A 175 5.43 5.70 15.76
CA ALA A 175 4.94 4.54 15.03
C ALA A 175 3.93 3.76 15.87
N LEU A 176 2.87 3.30 15.22
CA LEU A 176 1.89 2.39 15.81
C LEU A 176 2.55 1.02 16.01
N GLU A 177 2.50 0.50 17.25
CA GLU A 177 3.00 -0.82 17.60
C GLU A 177 1.92 -1.89 17.45
N GLY A 178 0.68 -1.57 17.85
CA GLY A 178 -0.45 -2.48 17.73
C GLY A 178 -1.74 -1.86 18.26
N ILE A 179 -2.87 -2.46 17.88
CA ILE A 179 -4.21 -2.05 18.30
C ILE A 179 -4.87 -3.24 18.99
N ASP A 180 -5.36 -3.02 20.19
CA ASP A 180 -6.30 -3.88 20.90
C ASP A 180 -7.72 -3.44 20.55
N THR A 181 -8.38 -4.21 19.70
CA THR A 181 -9.76 -3.94 19.23
C THR A 181 -10.82 -4.31 20.26
N VAL A 182 -10.47 -4.98 21.36
CA VAL A 182 -11.43 -5.34 22.43
C VAL A 182 -11.57 -4.17 23.41
N ALA A 183 -10.45 -3.51 23.72
CA ALA A 183 -10.40 -2.38 24.64
C ALA A 183 -10.34 -1.01 23.93
N ASP A 184 -10.43 -0.99 22.59
CA ASP A 184 -10.26 0.20 21.74
C ASP A 184 -9.02 1.03 22.10
N ASN A 185 -7.91 0.32 22.29
CA ASN A 185 -6.63 0.88 22.71
C ASN A 185 -5.55 0.67 21.66
N ALA A 186 -4.78 1.70 21.34
CA ALA A 186 -3.64 1.63 20.44
C ALA A 186 -2.33 1.88 21.22
N SER A 187 -1.33 1.02 21.04
CA SER A 187 0.02 1.26 21.55
C SER A 187 0.84 1.98 20.48
N VAL A 188 1.39 3.15 20.82
CA VAL A 188 2.22 3.96 19.93
C VAL A 188 3.58 4.20 20.59
N LEU A 189 4.65 3.92 19.85
CA LEU A 189 6.01 4.28 20.26
C LEU A 189 6.33 5.67 19.76
N VAL A 190 6.72 6.57 20.67
CA VAL A 190 7.09 7.96 20.38
C VAL A 190 8.52 8.22 20.81
N SER A 191 9.33 8.73 19.90
CA SER A 191 10.66 9.28 20.20
C SER A 191 10.59 10.80 20.19
N VAL A 192 10.96 11.41 21.31
CA VAL A 192 10.91 12.85 21.52
C VAL A 192 12.25 13.35 22.02
N ARG A 193 12.60 14.58 21.64
CA ARG A 193 13.71 15.33 22.19
C ARG A 193 13.15 16.54 22.92
N VAL A 194 13.54 16.71 24.18
CA VAL A 194 13.04 17.79 25.04
C VAL A 194 14.17 18.76 25.30
N THR A 195 13.93 20.04 25.05
CA THR A 195 14.87 21.13 25.28
C THR A 195 14.27 22.04 26.35
N VAL A 196 15.02 22.26 27.41
CA VAL A 196 14.62 23.17 28.49
C VAL A 196 15.39 24.47 28.33
N ALA A 197 14.71 25.61 28.33
CA ALA A 197 15.32 26.94 28.33
C ALA A 197 15.13 27.59 29.70
N ASP A 198 16.18 28.26 30.20
CA ASP A 198 16.10 29.07 31.42
C ASP A 198 15.31 30.38 31.16
N ILE A 199 15.10 31.19 32.20
CA ILE A 199 14.40 32.47 32.10
C ILE A 199 15.07 33.47 31.15
N ASP A 200 16.40 33.36 30.99
CA ASP A 200 17.19 34.15 30.05
C ASP A 200 17.08 33.65 28.59
N GLY A 201 16.28 32.61 28.34
CA GLY A 201 16.11 32.01 27.01
C GLY A 201 17.29 31.13 26.57
N VAL A 202 18.20 30.79 27.48
CA VAL A 202 19.36 29.93 27.19
C VAL A 202 18.93 28.46 27.19
N ASN A 203 19.04 27.82 26.03
CA ASN A 203 18.71 26.40 25.84
C ASN A 203 19.75 25.48 26.51
N LYS A 204 19.27 24.59 27.38
CA LYS A 204 20.04 23.46 27.91
C LYS A 204 20.17 22.35 26.86
N PRO A 205 21.16 21.44 26.99
CA PRO A 205 21.30 20.30 26.09
C PRO A 205 20.01 19.48 26.01
N SER A 206 19.51 19.24 24.80
CA SER A 206 18.24 18.52 24.65
C SER A 206 18.39 17.04 24.97
N MET A 207 17.47 16.52 25.78
CA MET A 207 17.46 15.12 26.23
C MET A 207 16.53 14.25 25.37
N PRO A 208 16.98 13.07 24.93
CA PRO A 208 16.13 12.14 24.18
C PRO A 208 15.30 11.26 25.13
N TYR A 209 14.01 11.14 24.85
CA TYR A 209 13.10 10.21 25.53
C TYR A 209 12.41 9.29 24.53
N ARG A 210 12.07 8.10 24.99
CA ARG A 210 11.26 7.13 24.26
C ARG A 210 10.11 6.73 25.15
N LEU A 211 8.90 6.83 24.63
CA LEU A 211 7.68 6.53 25.37
C LEU A 211 6.83 5.57 24.57
N ARG A 212 6.17 4.66 25.27
CA ARG A 212 5.03 3.91 24.76
C ARG A 212 3.78 4.61 25.29
N VAL A 213 3.01 5.19 24.40
CA VAL A 213 1.75 5.86 24.72
C VAL A 213 0.62 4.92 24.34
N ILE A 214 -0.27 4.64 25.29
CA ILE A 214 -1.53 3.96 25.03
C ILE A 214 -2.57 5.03 24.76
N VAL A 215 -3.15 5.01 23.57
CA VAL A 215 -4.23 5.91 23.17
C VAL A 215 -5.53 5.14 23.19
N HIS A 216 -6.54 5.67 23.87
CA HIS A 216 -7.89 5.10 23.90
C HIS A 216 -8.82 5.92 23.02
N GLU A 217 -9.64 5.24 22.23
CA GLU A 217 -10.75 5.83 21.49
C GLU A 217 -12.06 5.56 22.22
N ASP A 218 -12.77 6.61 22.63
CA ASP A 218 -14.06 6.48 23.29
C ASP A 218 -15.22 6.25 22.29
N GLU A 219 -16.43 6.03 22.81
CA GLU A 219 -17.65 5.81 22.01
C GLU A 219 -18.00 6.98 21.08
N THR A 220 -17.51 8.19 21.36
CA THR A 220 -17.70 9.38 20.52
C THR A 220 -16.65 9.51 19.41
N GLY A 221 -15.66 8.60 19.39
CA GLY A 221 -14.52 8.64 18.48
C GLY A 221 -13.43 9.62 18.92
N ARG A 222 -13.47 10.11 20.16
CA ARG A 222 -12.43 10.99 20.71
C ARG A 222 -11.27 10.14 21.20
N MET A 223 -10.08 10.43 20.68
CA MET A 223 -8.84 9.78 21.06
C MET A 223 -8.13 10.56 22.17
N THR A 224 -7.70 9.87 23.22
CA THR A 224 -7.03 10.47 24.39
C THR A 224 -5.87 9.59 24.88
N GLY A 225 -4.90 10.20 25.56
CA GLY A 225 -3.81 9.46 26.22
C GLY A 225 -4.34 8.70 27.43
N TYR A 226 -4.39 7.38 27.36
CA TYR A 226 -4.94 6.51 28.39
C TYR A 226 -3.90 6.07 29.41
N ASP A 227 -2.69 5.78 28.94
CA ASP A 227 -1.56 5.36 29.75
C ASP A 227 -0.23 5.69 29.05
N ILE A 228 0.85 5.87 29.81
CA ILE A 228 2.19 6.14 29.28
C ILE A 228 3.20 5.26 30.01
N LYS A 229 4.01 4.52 29.25
CA LYS A 229 5.04 3.62 29.77
C LYS A 229 6.41 3.96 29.21
N TYR A 230 7.44 3.80 30.03
CA TYR A 230 8.83 3.88 29.59
C TYR A 230 9.31 2.49 29.19
N PRO A 231 9.55 2.20 27.90
CA PRO A 231 9.85 0.86 27.41
C PRO A 231 11.12 0.24 28.01
N ASN A 232 12.00 1.03 28.62
CA ASN A 232 13.22 0.56 29.27
C ASN A 232 13.25 0.76 30.80
N GLY A 233 12.17 1.25 31.41
CA GLY A 233 12.23 1.83 32.77
C GLY A 233 13.02 3.14 32.76
N GLY A 234 12.43 4.23 33.22
CA GLY A 234 13.16 5.50 33.34
C GLY A 234 14.35 5.34 34.30
N ASN A 235 15.49 5.96 33.97
CA ASN A 235 16.58 6.19 34.93
C ASN A 235 16.10 7.10 36.06
#